data_AF-A0A524AGE5-F1
#
_entry.id   AF-A0A524AGE5-F1
#
_cell.length_a   1.000
_cell.length_b   1.000
_cell.length_c   1.000
_cell.angle_alpha   90.00
_cell.angle_beta   90.00
_cell.angle_gamma   90.00
#
_symmetry.space_group_name_H-M   'P 1'
#
loop_
_entity.id
_entity.type
_entity.pdbx_description
1 polymer ?
#
loop_
_entity_poly.entity_id
_entity_poly.type
_entity_poly.pdbx_seq_one_letter_code
_entity_poly.pdbx_strand_id
1 'polypeptide(L)'
;MMLISYRGVIDGGRVRLREAVTLPEGTEVIVTVLSTEVDLGEPTDEELAHLAMTGGAFDWLKDEPELYTDADLAERFPWAC
;
A
#
# COMPACT_ATOMS: atom_id res chain seq x y z
N MET A 1 17.33 -16.99 11.82
CA MET A 1 17.23 -15.70 12.53
C MET A 1 15.88 -15.67 13.24
N MET A 2 15.84 -15.61 14.57
CA MET A 2 14.58 -15.55 15.31
C MET A 2 14.29 -14.08 15.64
N LEU A 3 13.24 -13.51 15.06
CA LEU A 3 12.79 -12.16 15.37
C LEU A 3 11.89 -12.23 16.62
N ILE A 4 12.36 -11.73 17.74
CA ILE A 4 11.55 -11.61 18.96
C ILE A 4 10.94 -10.21 18.95
N SER A 5 9.62 -10.14 18.88
CA SER A 5 8.88 -8.88 18.88
C SER A 5 8.24 -8.63 20.24
N TYR A 6 8.46 -7.45 20.80
CA TYR A 6 7.86 -7.04 22.07
C TYR A 6 6.82 -5.96 21.84
N ARG A 7 5.69 -6.04 22.53
CA ARG A 7 4.61 -5.07 22.38
C ARG A 7 4.69 -4.00 23.47
N GLY A 8 4.67 -2.75 23.06
CA GLY A 8 4.61 -1.59 23.95
C GLY A 8 3.53 -0.61 23.56
N VAL A 9 3.37 0.42 24.38
CA VAL A 9 2.54 1.60 24.10
C VAL A 9 3.38 2.85 24.34
N ILE A 10 3.03 3.96 23.68
CA ILE A 10 3.62 5.25 24.00
C ILE A 10 2.97 5.79 25.28
N ASP A 11 3.79 6.14 26.25
CA ASP A 11 3.39 6.72 27.54
C ASP A 11 4.39 7.83 27.89
N GLY A 12 3.91 9.09 27.92
CA GLY A 12 4.78 10.26 28.15
C GLY A 12 5.91 10.44 27.13
N GLY A 13 5.68 10.03 25.87
CA GLY A 13 6.70 10.10 24.80
C GLY A 13 7.76 9.00 24.87
N ARG A 14 7.59 7.99 25.73
CA ARG A 14 8.48 6.83 25.84
C ARG A 14 7.73 5.54 25.52
N VAL A 15 8.44 4.57 24.93
CA VAL A 15 7.88 3.22 24.74
C VAL A 15 7.86 2.51 26.09
N ARG A 16 6.67 2.18 26.58
CA ARG A 16 6.46 1.32 27.75
C ARG A 16 6.05 -0.06 27.28
N LEU A 17 6.91 -1.06 27.52
CA LEU A 17 6.58 -2.45 27.21
C LEU A 17 5.42 -2.92 28.10
N ARG A 18 4.53 -3.73 27.53
CA ARG A 18 3.37 -4.29 28.26
C ARG A 18 3.77 -5.42 29.20
N GLU A 19 4.87 -6.10 28.88
CA GLU A 19 5.41 -7.20 29.66
C GLU A 19 6.83 -6.85 30.08
N ALA A 20 7.23 -7.32 31.27
CA ALA A 20 8.60 -7.19 31.73
C ALA A 20 9.49 -8.14 30.92
N VAL A 21 10.48 -7.59 30.24
CA VAL A 21 11.43 -8.34 29.42
C VAL A 21 12.83 -8.06 29.94
N THR A 22 13.58 -9.12 30.24
CA THR A 22 14.99 -9.01 30.60
C THR A 22 15.82 -9.22 29.34
N LEU A 23 16.49 -8.16 28.89
CA LEU A 23 17.48 -8.24 27.81
C LEU A 23 18.89 -8.14 28.42
N PRO A 24 19.87 -8.92 27.92
CA PRO A 24 21.25 -8.78 28.34
C PRO A 24 21.79 -7.36 28.12
N GLU A 25 22.70 -6.93 28.99
CA GLU A 25 23.37 -5.64 28.82
C GLU A 25 24.10 -5.57 27.47
N GLY A 26 24.01 -4.43 26.78
CA GLY A 26 24.61 -4.24 25.46
C GLY A 26 23.81 -4.82 24.28
N THR A 27 22.59 -5.32 24.51
CA THR A 27 21.71 -5.78 23.41
C THR A 27 21.31 -4.61 22.52
N GLU A 28 21.65 -4.69 21.23
CA GLU A 28 21.19 -3.75 20.20
C GLU A 28 19.72 -4.04 19.84
N VAL A 29 18.88 -3.00 19.80
CA VAL A 29 17.44 -3.13 19.57
C VAL A 29 16.99 -2.22 18.43
N ILE A 30 16.07 -2.73 17.59
CA ILE A 30 15.40 -1.97 16.54
C ILE A 30 13.95 -1.75 16.99
N VAL A 31 13.50 -0.49 17.02
CA VAL A 31 12.13 -0.13 17.36
C VAL A 31 11.37 0.17 16.08
N THR A 32 10.37 -0.67 15.78
CA THR A 32 9.44 -0.44 14.67
C THR A 32 8.12 0.09 15.23
N VAL A 33 7.74 1.30 14.82
CA VAL A 33 6.44 1.88 15.17
C VAL A 33 5.42 1.47 14.12
N LEU A 34 4.45 0.65 14.53
CA LEU A 34 3.29 0.32 13.70
C LEU A 34 2.23 1.39 13.96
N SER A 35 1.95 2.23 12.95
CA SER A 35 0.77 3.09 13.00
C SER A 35 -0.46 2.19 13.05
N THR A 36 -1.25 2.28 14.12
CA THR A 36 -2.56 1.60 14.18
C THR A 36 -3.61 2.35 13.38
N GLU A 37 -3.32 3.58 12.96
CA GLU A 37 -4.03 4.25 11.88
C GLU A 37 -3.53 3.68 10.56
N VAL A 38 -3.77 2.38 10.36
CA VAL A 38 -4.05 1.90 9.02
C VAL A 38 -5.56 2.03 8.95
N ASP A 39 -6.05 2.97 8.15
CA ASP A 39 -7.45 2.92 7.75
C ASP A 39 -7.65 1.57 7.05
N LEU A 40 -8.30 0.63 7.75
CA LEU A 40 -8.66 -0.68 7.23
C LEU A 40 -9.98 -0.62 6.46
N GLY A 41 -10.54 0.58 6.26
CA GLY A 41 -11.63 0.81 5.33
C GLY A 41 -11.23 0.39 3.92
N GLU A 42 -12.22 -0.01 3.12
CA GLU A 42 -12.00 -0.07 1.68
C GLU A 42 -11.52 1.31 1.21
N PRO A 43 -10.39 1.38 0.47
CA PRO A 43 -9.97 2.63 -0.13
C PRO A 43 -11.11 3.17 -0.99
N THR A 44 -11.34 4.47 -0.89
CA THR A 44 -12.33 5.16 -1.69
C THR A 44 -12.02 5.03 -3.19
N ASP A 45 -13.02 5.21 -4.04
CA ASP A 45 -12.83 5.21 -5.50
C ASP A 45 -11.74 6.22 -5.94
N GLU A 46 -11.65 7.37 -5.27
CA GLU A 46 -10.61 8.38 -5.52
C GLU A 46 -9.21 7.90 -5.14
N GLU A 47 -9.06 7.20 -4.01
CA GLU A 47 -7.78 6.64 -3.57
C GLU A 47 -7.33 5.50 -4.47
N LEU A 48 -8.26 4.63 -4.88
CA LEU A 48 -8.01 3.58 -5.87
C LEU A 48 -7.61 4.16 -7.22
N ALA A 49 -8.30 5.19 -7.70
CA ALA A 49 -7.96 5.89 -8.94
C ALA A 49 -6.57 6.54 -8.82
N HIS A 50 -6.26 7.19 -7.69
CA HIS A 50 -4.95 7.79 -7.45
C HIS A 50 -3.83 6.75 -7.49
N LEU A 51 -4.00 5.61 -6.81
CA LEU A 51 -3.05 4.50 -6.82
C LEU A 51 -2.85 3.91 -8.22
N ALA A 52 -3.94 3.72 -8.97
CA ALA A 52 -3.91 3.24 -10.35
C ALA A 52 -3.13 4.20 -11.27
N MET A 53 -3.36 5.50 -11.13
CA MET A 53 -2.73 6.52 -11.97
C MET A 53 -1.28 6.82 -11.61
N THR A 54 -0.90 6.69 -10.33
CA THR A 54 0.47 6.97 -9.86
C THR A 54 1.36 5.73 -9.84
N GLY A 55 0.78 4.53 -9.78
CA GLY A 55 1.52 3.28 -9.65
C GLY A 55 2.26 2.83 -10.91
N GLY A 56 2.10 3.52 -12.04
CA GLY A 56 2.77 3.19 -13.31
C GLY A 56 2.36 1.85 -13.92
N ALA A 57 1.40 1.14 -13.32
CA ALA A 57 0.91 -0.15 -13.79
C ALA A 57 0.29 -0.10 -15.20
N PHE A 58 -0.06 1.10 -15.66
CA PHE A 58 -0.60 1.39 -16.99
C PHE A 58 0.38 2.14 -17.89
N ASP A 59 1.64 2.35 -17.47
CA ASP A 59 2.62 3.07 -18.30
C ASP A 59 2.89 2.36 -19.64
N TRP A 60 2.78 1.03 -19.67
CA TRP A 60 2.91 0.23 -20.89
C TRP A 60 1.79 0.50 -21.92
N LEU A 61 0.61 0.98 -21.50
CA LEU A 61 -0.47 1.37 -22.41
C LEU A 61 -0.13 2.64 -23.20
N LYS A 62 0.81 3.46 -22.72
CA LYS A 62 1.22 4.68 -23.43
C LYS A 62 1.94 4.38 -24.74
N ASP A 63 2.63 3.25 -24.78
CA ASP A 63 3.39 2.77 -25.94
C ASP A 63 2.64 1.66 -26.70
N GLU A 64 1.40 1.34 -26.30
CA GLU A 64 0.63 0.34 -27.02
C GLU A 64 0.23 0.86 -28.41
N PRO A 65 0.43 0.05 -29.46
CA PRO A 65 -0.12 0.36 -30.76
C PRO A 65 -1.66 0.32 -30.68
N GLU A 66 -2.32 1.31 -31.28
CA GLU A 66 -3.79 1.28 -31.42
C GLU A 66 -4.22 -0.03 -32.10
N LEU A 67 -4.93 -0.88 -31.35
CA LEU A 67 -5.42 -2.17 -31.83
C LEU A 67 -6.67 -2.03 -32.71
N TYR A 68 -7.45 -0.96 -32.49
CA TYR A 68 -8.65 -0.63 -33.23
C TYR A 68 -8.75 0.87 -33.41
N THR A 69 -9.09 1.29 -34.62
CA THR A 69 -9.46 2.67 -34.92
C THR A 69 -10.96 2.87 -34.67
N ASP A 70 -11.39 4.13 -34.58
CA ASP A 70 -12.82 4.48 -34.51
C ASP A 70 -13.62 3.89 -35.68
N ALA A 71 -12.98 3.76 -36.86
CA ALA A 71 -13.59 3.14 -38.03
C ALA A 71 -13.82 1.63 -37.85
N ASP A 72 -12.86 0.91 -37.26
CA ASP A 72 -12.98 -0.53 -36.96
C ASP A 72 -14.10 -0.79 -35.94
N LEU A 73 -14.25 0.12 -34.97
CA LEU A 73 -15.32 0.06 -33.98
C LEU A 73 -16.69 0.30 -34.61
N ALA A 74 -16.81 1.27 -35.52
CA ALA A 74 -18.05 1.54 -36.24
C ALA A 74 -18.47 0.40 -37.17
N GLU A 75 -17.51 -0.29 -37.82
CA GLU A 75 -17.80 -1.47 -38.64
C GLU A 75 -18.29 -2.65 -37.78
N ARG A 76 -17.65 -2.88 -36.63
CA ARG A 76 -17.97 -3.99 -35.73
C ARG A 76 -19.24 -3.75 -34.91
N PHE A 77 -19.52 -2.49 -34.58
CA PHE A 77 -20.67 -2.06 -33.79
C PHE A 77 -21.46 -0.94 -34.49
N PRO A 78 -22.11 -1.24 -35.63
CA PRO A 78 -22.81 -0.23 -36.44
C PRO A 78 -24.04 0.37 -35.76
N TRP A 79 -24.45 -0.21 -34.63
CA TRP A 79 -25.60 0.21 -33.81
C TRP A 79 -25.20 1.13 -32.63
N ALA A 80 -23.90 1.34 -32.40
CA ALA A 80 -23.39 2.13 -31.29
C ALA A 80 -23.11 3.61 -31.66
N CYS A 81 -23.39 3.99 -32.91
CA CYS A 81 -23.24 5.35 -33.44
C CYS A 81 -24.57 6.10 -33.49
#